data_AF-A0A7J4MKP5-F1
#
_entry.id   AF-A0A7J4MKP5-F1
#
_cell.length_a   1.000
_cell.length_b   1.000
_cell.length_c   1.000
_cell.angle_alpha   90.00
_cell.angle_beta   90.00
_cell.angle_gamma   90.00
#
_symmetry.space_group_name_H-M   'P 1'
#
loop_
_entity.id
_entity.type
_entity.pdbx_description
1 polymer ?
#
loop_
_entity_poly.entity_id
_entity_poly.type
_entity_poly.pdbx_seq_one_letter_code
_entity_poly.pdbx_strand_id
1 'polypeptide(L)'
;MRLMPDILAAKRDNHELSSSDFQYICNNITHIPREQLGAFLMACQINGLTSQETSDLTRAMLDAGEKMPVAPGRVDKHSTGGVGDKMSIILAPALRAAGAIVPMLAGRGLAHTGGTIDKLEAIPGFNTGLSMQEMMDNPCFISRQTNDIAPADRILYSIRDITATVPQIGLITASIIS
;
A
#
# COMPACT_ATOMS: atom_id res chain seq x y z
N MET A 1 14.46 -12.28 18.70
CA MET A 1 13.58 -12.10 17.52
C MET A 1 12.76 -13.37 17.37
N ARG A 2 11.43 -13.26 17.27
CA ARG A 2 10.55 -14.42 17.07
C ARG A 2 10.71 -14.96 15.65
N LEU A 3 10.54 -16.27 15.46
CA LEU A 3 10.40 -16.84 14.11
C LEU A 3 8.96 -16.68 13.62
N MET A 4 8.73 -16.85 12.31
CA MET A 4 7.38 -16.70 11.74
C MET A 4 6.30 -17.56 12.43
N PRO A 5 6.54 -18.85 12.78
CA PRO A 5 5.56 -19.65 13.52
C PRO A 5 5.20 -19.07 14.89
N ASP A 6 6.17 -18.47 15.60
CA ASP A 6 5.95 -17.88 16.92
C ASP A 6 5.17 -16.56 16.82
N ILE A 7 5.43 -15.77 15.78
CA ILE A 7 4.66 -14.55 15.47
C ILE A 7 3.21 -14.92 15.15
N LEU A 8 3.00 -15.94 14.31
CA LEU A 8 1.67 -16.45 13.99
C LEU A 8 0.94 -16.97 15.22
N ALA A 9 1.60 -17.78 16.06
CA ALA A 9 1.01 -18.32 17.28
C ALA A 9 0.58 -17.19 18.23
N ALA A 10 1.44 -16.19 18.44
CA ALA A 10 1.12 -15.03 19.25
C ALA A 10 -0.11 -14.28 18.72
N LYS A 11 -0.15 -13.98 17.42
CA LYS A 11 -1.29 -13.25 16.84
C LYS A 11 -2.58 -14.07 16.86
N ARG A 12 -2.50 -15.38 16.60
CA ARG A 12 -3.64 -16.32 16.72
C ARG A 12 -4.20 -16.35 18.15
N ASP A 13 -3.32 -16.32 19.14
CA ASP A 13 -3.67 -16.35 20.57
C ASP A 13 -4.02 -14.95 21.12
N ASN A 14 -4.27 -13.98 20.24
CA ASN A 14 -4.66 -12.62 20.56
C ASN A 14 -3.66 -11.85 21.43
N HIS A 15 -2.37 -12.14 21.27
CA HIS A 15 -1.30 -11.34 21.85
C HIS A 15 -0.83 -10.27 20.86
N GLU A 16 -0.47 -9.11 21.39
CA GLU A 16 0.08 -8.02 20.59
C GLU A 16 1.45 -8.39 20.01
N LEU A 17 1.66 -7.96 18.76
CA LEU A 17 2.95 -8.05 18.10
C LEU A 17 3.77 -6.79 18.32
N SER A 18 5.09 -6.97 18.40
CA SER A 18 6.02 -5.86 18.53
C SER A 18 6.39 -5.30 17.15
N SER A 19 6.91 -4.07 17.12
CA SER A 19 7.50 -3.48 15.91
C SER A 19 8.56 -4.38 15.25
N SER A 20 9.36 -5.10 16.04
CA SER A 20 10.38 -6.01 15.52
C SER A 20 9.80 -7.23 14.79
N ASP A 21 8.60 -7.66 15.14
CA ASP A 21 7.93 -8.77 14.45
C ASP A 21 7.43 -8.33 13.07
N PHE A 22 6.85 -7.13 12.98
CA PHE A 22 6.44 -6.56 11.70
C PHE A 22 7.63 -6.27 10.79
N GLN A 23 8.72 -5.72 11.33
CA GLN A 23 9.97 -5.53 10.60
C GLN A 23 10.50 -6.87 10.06
N TYR A 24 10.48 -7.92 10.88
CA TYR A 24 10.86 -9.26 10.43
C TYR A 24 9.99 -9.74 9.26
N ILE A 25 8.66 -9.61 9.37
CA ILE A 25 7.73 -10.02 8.31
C ILE A 25 8.03 -9.27 7.01
N CYS A 26 8.10 -7.93 7.07
CA CYS A 26 8.28 -7.10 5.88
C CYS A 26 9.64 -7.31 5.20
N ASN A 27 10.72 -7.43 5.99
CA ASN A 27 12.07 -7.64 5.45
C ASN A 27 12.27 -9.05 4.86
N ASN A 28 11.49 -10.04 5.29
CA ASN A 28 11.59 -11.43 4.84
C ASN A 28 10.38 -11.87 4.00
N ILE A 29 9.57 -10.94 3.52
CA ILE A 29 8.26 -11.22 2.92
C ILE A 29 8.32 -12.19 1.71
N THR A 30 9.43 -12.19 0.97
CA THR A 30 9.68 -13.08 -0.18
C THR A 30 10.15 -14.47 0.22
N HIS A 31 10.69 -14.62 1.43
CA HIS A 31 11.24 -15.87 1.97
C HIS A 31 10.24 -16.60 2.88
N ILE A 32 9.22 -15.90 3.37
CA ILE A 32 8.16 -16.50 4.18
C ILE A 32 7.18 -17.24 3.25
N PRO A 33 6.89 -18.54 3.50
CA PRO A 33 5.88 -19.28 2.74
C PRO A 33 4.53 -18.57 2.73
N ARG A 34 3.86 -18.54 1.57
CA ARG A 34 2.58 -17.84 1.39
C ARG A 34 1.49 -18.38 2.31
N GLU A 35 1.57 -19.65 2.69
CA GLU A 35 0.68 -20.32 3.64
C GLU A 35 0.79 -19.69 5.04
N GLN A 36 2.01 -19.37 5.47
CA GLN A 36 2.23 -18.71 6.77
C GLN A 36 1.75 -17.26 6.74
N LEU A 37 1.99 -16.54 5.65
CA LEU A 37 1.47 -15.18 5.47
C LEU A 37 -0.07 -15.17 5.43
N GLY A 38 -0.69 -16.09 4.70
CA GLY A 38 -2.15 -16.24 4.67
C GLY A 38 -2.74 -16.56 6.04
N ALA A 39 -2.12 -17.47 6.80
CA ALA A 39 -2.52 -17.77 8.16
C ALA A 39 -2.38 -16.56 9.09
N PHE A 40 -1.29 -15.79 8.95
CA PHE A 40 -1.06 -14.56 9.71
C PHE A 40 -2.11 -13.49 9.41
N LEU A 41 -2.43 -13.29 8.12
CA LEU A 41 -3.47 -12.36 7.69
C LEU A 41 -4.84 -12.77 8.23
N MET A 42 -5.15 -14.07 8.23
CA MET A 42 -6.40 -14.56 8.83
C MET A 42 -6.43 -14.37 10.35
N ALA A 43 -5.31 -14.58 11.04
CA ALA A 43 -5.20 -14.28 12.48
C ALA A 43 -5.45 -12.78 12.75
N CYS A 44 -4.91 -11.88 11.92
CA CYS A 44 -5.21 -10.45 11.99
C CYS A 44 -6.67 -10.13 11.66
N GLN A 45 -7.28 -10.84 10.72
CA GLN A 45 -8.71 -10.70 10.36
C GLN A 45 -9.63 -11.05 11.53
N ILE A 46 -9.28 -12.07 12.31
CA ILE A 46 -10.07 -12.56 13.45
C ILE A 46 -9.81 -11.72 14.71
N ASN A 47 -8.55 -11.48 15.05
CA ASN A 47 -8.15 -10.84 16.31
C ASN A 47 -7.92 -9.33 16.20
N GLY A 48 -7.97 -8.78 14.99
CA GLY A 48 -7.74 -7.37 14.74
C GLY A 48 -6.28 -6.95 14.84
N LEU A 49 -6.05 -5.64 14.74
CA LEU A 49 -4.78 -4.98 15.02
C LEU A 49 -5.08 -3.77 15.90
N THR A 50 -4.27 -3.55 16.94
CA THR A 50 -4.35 -2.31 17.71
C THR A 50 -3.88 -1.13 16.86
N SER A 51 -4.15 0.10 17.32
CA SER A 51 -3.61 1.30 16.65
C SER A 51 -2.08 1.30 16.61
N GLN A 52 -1.43 0.77 17.65
CA GLN A 52 0.02 0.65 17.72
C GLN A 52 0.52 -0.39 16.71
N GLU A 53 -0.06 -1.59 16.68
CA GLU A 53 0.29 -2.63 15.71
C GLU A 53 0.07 -2.15 14.26
N THR A 54 -1.01 -1.42 14.01
CA THR A 54 -1.30 -0.83 12.69
C THR A 54 -0.21 0.17 12.29
N SER A 55 0.18 1.07 13.19
CA SER A 55 1.27 2.02 12.96
C SER A 55 2.60 1.31 12.71
N ASP A 56 2.90 0.27 13.48
CA ASP A 56 4.17 -0.46 13.38
C ASP A 56 4.26 -1.27 12.08
N LEU A 57 3.16 -1.92 11.66
CA LEU A 57 3.06 -2.57 10.36
C LEU A 57 3.22 -1.56 9.22
N THR A 58 2.54 -0.41 9.30
CA THR A 58 2.64 0.66 8.29
C THR A 58 4.08 1.11 8.11
N ARG A 59 4.78 1.39 9.21
CA ARG A 59 6.20 1.80 9.18
C ARG A 59 7.11 0.70 8.64
N ALA A 60 6.90 -0.55 9.05
CA ALA A 60 7.68 -1.68 8.56
C ALA A 60 7.52 -1.88 7.04
N MET A 61 6.31 -1.69 6.51
CA MET A 61 6.03 -1.76 5.07
C MET A 61 6.68 -0.61 4.30
N LEU A 62 6.59 0.63 4.83
CA LEU A 62 7.24 1.82 4.27
C LEU A 62 8.77 1.68 4.25
N ASP A 63 9.36 1.16 5.33
CA ASP A 63 10.81 1.04 5.46
C ASP A 63 11.42 -0.09 4.62
N ALA A 64 10.63 -1.08 4.21
CA ALA A 64 11.05 -2.18 3.35
C ALA A 64 11.14 -1.79 1.86
N GLY A 65 10.69 -0.60 1.47
CA GLY A 65 10.68 -0.12 0.08
C GLY A 65 11.51 1.14 -0.16
N GLU A 66 11.61 1.50 -1.43
CA GLU A 66 12.14 2.79 -1.84
C GLU A 66 11.19 3.94 -1.47
N LYS A 67 11.79 5.08 -1.12
CA LYS A 67 11.08 6.26 -0.64
C LYS A 67 11.46 7.46 -1.50
N MET A 68 10.47 8.21 -1.95
CA MET A 68 10.71 9.53 -2.51
C MET A 68 11.16 10.49 -1.38
N PRO A 69 12.14 11.38 -1.63
CA PRO A 69 12.62 12.31 -0.61
C PRO A 69 11.51 13.28 -0.20
N VAL A 70 11.41 13.61 1.08
CA VAL A 70 10.43 14.58 1.56
C VAL A 70 10.74 15.97 1.01
N ALA A 71 9.74 16.65 0.45
CA ALA A 71 9.89 18.01 -0.06
C ALA A 71 8.65 18.86 0.27
N PRO A 72 8.83 20.16 0.58
CA PRO A 72 7.73 21.06 0.89
C PRO A 72 6.79 21.24 -0.31
N GLY A 73 5.50 21.44 -0.03
CA GLY A 73 4.48 21.66 -1.05
C GLY A 73 4.00 20.40 -1.77
N ARG A 74 4.49 19.20 -1.40
CA ARG A 74 3.97 17.93 -1.88
C ARG A 74 2.64 17.61 -1.23
N VAL A 75 1.63 17.34 -2.06
CA VAL A 75 0.30 16.92 -1.63
C VAL A 75 -0.17 15.77 -2.50
N ASP A 76 -0.82 14.80 -1.87
CA ASP A 76 -1.45 13.68 -2.58
C ASP A 76 -2.84 13.40 -1.98
N LYS A 77 -3.67 12.72 -2.76
CA LYS A 77 -4.99 12.26 -2.35
C LYS A 77 -5.14 10.81 -2.71
N HIS A 78 -5.54 10.01 -1.73
CA HIS A 78 -5.96 8.62 -1.94
C HIS A 78 -7.48 8.46 -1.79
N SER A 79 -8.07 7.51 -2.52
CA SER A 79 -9.49 7.11 -2.39
C SER A 79 -9.56 5.68 -1.92
N THR A 80 -10.48 5.33 -1.02
CA THR A 80 -10.79 3.92 -0.73
C THR A 80 -11.46 3.19 -1.90
N GLY A 81 -11.83 3.91 -2.96
CA GLY A 81 -12.46 3.38 -4.16
C GLY A 81 -13.97 3.68 -4.22
N GLY A 82 -14.51 3.70 -5.44
CA GLY A 82 -15.91 3.98 -5.69
C GLY A 82 -16.30 3.85 -7.16
N VAL A 83 -17.61 3.84 -7.43
CA VAL A 83 -18.15 3.79 -8.80
C VAL A 83 -18.15 5.19 -9.40
N GLY A 84 -17.52 5.35 -10.56
CA GLY A 84 -17.46 6.64 -11.26
C GLY A 84 -16.53 7.68 -10.62
N ASP A 85 -15.71 7.30 -9.62
CA ASP A 85 -14.76 8.20 -8.98
C ASP A 85 -13.69 8.67 -9.98
N LYS A 86 -13.78 9.94 -10.40
CA LYS A 86 -12.86 10.58 -11.35
C LYS A 86 -12.05 11.70 -10.70
N MET A 87 -12.10 11.82 -9.38
CA MET A 87 -11.57 12.99 -8.66
C MET A 87 -10.09 13.21 -8.90
N SER A 88 -9.26 12.15 -8.86
CA SER A 88 -7.81 12.25 -9.06
C SER A 88 -7.41 12.92 -10.37
N ILE A 89 -8.13 12.62 -11.46
CA ILE A 89 -7.83 13.12 -12.82
C ILE A 89 -8.03 14.65 -12.88
N ILE A 90 -9.01 15.18 -12.14
CA ILE A 90 -9.33 16.61 -12.11
C ILE A 90 -8.48 17.32 -11.04
N LEU A 91 -8.30 16.68 -9.89
CA LEU A 91 -7.67 17.27 -8.72
C LEU A 91 -6.17 17.49 -8.92
N ALA A 92 -5.46 16.55 -9.54
CA ALA A 92 -4.02 16.67 -9.75
C ALA A 92 -3.63 17.96 -10.53
N PRO A 93 -4.20 18.24 -11.73
CA PRO A 93 -3.89 19.48 -12.43
C PRO A 93 -4.40 20.73 -11.70
N ALA A 94 -5.53 20.66 -10.99
CA ALA A 94 -6.07 21.79 -10.23
C ALA A 94 -5.13 22.20 -9.07
N LEU A 95 -4.65 21.24 -8.29
CA LEU A 95 -3.67 21.48 -7.21
C LEU A 95 -2.35 21.99 -7.77
N ARG A 96 -1.91 21.44 -8.91
CA ARG A 96 -0.69 21.90 -9.58
C ARG A 96 -0.81 23.36 -10.06
N ALA A 97 -1.97 23.75 -10.58
CA ALA A 97 -2.28 25.13 -10.97
C ALA A 97 -2.29 26.08 -9.76
N ALA A 98 -2.67 25.58 -8.57
CA ALA A 98 -2.59 26.31 -7.31
C ALA A 98 -1.18 26.37 -6.68
N GLY A 99 -0.16 25.80 -7.34
CA GLY A 99 1.24 25.88 -6.93
C GLY A 99 1.76 24.68 -6.13
N ALA A 100 0.97 23.61 -5.97
CA ALA A 100 1.41 22.41 -5.27
C ALA A 100 2.25 21.47 -6.16
N ILE A 101 3.03 20.60 -5.53
CA ILE A 101 3.69 19.45 -6.17
C ILE A 101 2.79 18.23 -5.93
N VAL A 102 2.47 17.47 -6.98
CA VAL A 102 1.47 16.38 -6.91
C VAL A 102 2.07 15.06 -7.40
N PRO A 103 2.74 14.28 -6.53
CA PRO A 103 3.33 12.99 -6.87
C PRO A 103 2.34 11.84 -6.64
N MET A 104 1.24 11.81 -7.39
CA MET A 104 0.13 10.90 -7.10
C MET A 104 0.43 9.47 -7.57
N LEU A 105 0.39 8.52 -6.63
CA LEU A 105 0.41 7.09 -6.95
C LEU A 105 -1.02 6.55 -6.96
N ALA A 106 -1.37 5.81 -8.01
CA ALA A 106 -2.72 5.27 -8.19
C ALA A 106 -2.71 3.79 -8.54
N GLY A 107 -3.82 3.13 -8.19
CA GLY A 107 -4.06 1.72 -8.47
C GLY A 107 -4.96 1.46 -9.68
N ARG A 108 -4.98 0.20 -10.09
CA ARG A 108 -6.00 -0.37 -11.00
C ARG A 108 -7.31 -0.64 -10.25
N GLY A 109 -8.35 -0.93 -11.02
CA GLY A 109 -9.66 -1.30 -10.51
C GLY A 109 -9.60 -2.58 -9.68
N LEU A 110 -10.44 -2.61 -8.64
CA LEU A 110 -10.53 -3.71 -7.69
C LEU A 110 -12.00 -4.03 -7.47
N ALA A 111 -12.34 -5.31 -7.62
CA ALA A 111 -13.72 -5.80 -7.58
C ALA A 111 -14.64 -4.97 -8.49
N HIS A 112 -15.69 -4.34 -7.92
CA HIS A 112 -16.65 -3.51 -8.65
C HIS A 112 -16.23 -2.04 -8.79
N THR A 113 -15.11 -1.64 -8.19
CA THR A 113 -14.62 -0.26 -8.24
C THR A 113 -13.61 -0.07 -9.37
N GLY A 114 -13.68 1.04 -10.09
CA GLY A 114 -12.79 1.32 -11.22
C GLY A 114 -11.52 2.06 -10.80
N GLY A 115 -10.37 1.72 -11.39
CA GLY A 115 -9.07 2.33 -11.08
C GLY A 115 -8.82 3.64 -11.82
N THR A 116 -8.00 4.52 -11.25
CA THR A 116 -7.53 5.73 -11.95
C THR A 116 -6.56 5.37 -13.07
N ILE A 117 -5.71 4.35 -12.86
CA ILE A 117 -4.75 3.88 -13.88
C ILE A 117 -5.49 3.39 -15.13
N ASP A 118 -6.53 2.56 -14.99
CA ASP A 118 -7.26 2.04 -16.14
C ASP A 118 -7.95 3.14 -16.95
N LYS A 119 -8.43 4.21 -16.28
CA LYS A 119 -9.04 5.37 -16.94
C LYS A 119 -8.02 6.18 -17.74
N LEU A 120 -6.81 6.35 -17.20
CA LEU A 120 -5.74 7.09 -17.88
C LEU A 120 -5.16 6.30 -19.06
N GLU A 121 -5.00 4.98 -18.93
CA GLU A 121 -4.52 4.10 -20.02
C GLU A 121 -5.51 3.99 -21.19
N ALA A 122 -6.78 4.39 -21.00
CA ALA A 122 -7.73 4.52 -22.10
C ALA A 122 -7.39 5.68 -23.06
N ILE A 123 -6.52 6.61 -22.64
CA ILE A 123 -6.01 7.70 -23.49
C ILE A 123 -4.83 7.15 -24.31
N PRO A 124 -4.91 7.12 -25.66
CA PRO A 124 -3.83 6.57 -26.49
C PRO A 124 -2.48 7.23 -26.20
N GLY A 125 -1.47 6.42 -25.87
CA GLY A 125 -0.10 6.87 -25.60
C GLY A 125 0.14 7.44 -24.19
N PHE A 126 -0.85 7.42 -23.29
CA PHE A 126 -0.64 7.86 -21.92
C PHE A 126 0.25 6.87 -21.15
N ASN A 127 1.38 7.34 -20.60
CA ASN A 127 2.31 6.53 -19.82
C ASN A 127 1.99 6.59 -18.31
N THR A 128 1.48 5.50 -17.75
CA THR A 128 1.20 5.32 -16.31
C THR A 128 2.32 4.56 -15.58
N GLY A 129 3.41 4.22 -16.25
CA GLY A 129 4.50 3.41 -15.72
C GLY A 129 5.80 4.19 -15.63
N LEU A 130 5.77 5.35 -14.96
CA LEU A 130 6.97 6.16 -14.77
C LEU A 130 8.00 5.41 -13.91
N SER A 131 9.27 5.57 -14.26
CA SER A 131 10.41 5.19 -13.41
C SER A 131 10.54 6.14 -12.22
N MET A 132 11.29 5.73 -11.19
CA MET A 132 11.57 6.58 -10.03
C MET A 132 12.22 7.91 -10.43
N GLN A 133 13.12 7.91 -11.42
CA GLN A 133 13.75 9.13 -11.92
C GLN A 133 12.72 10.07 -12.58
N GLU A 134 11.87 9.55 -13.46
CA GLU A 134 10.81 10.34 -14.09
C GLU A 134 9.82 10.90 -13.07
N MET A 135 9.52 10.16 -12.00
CA MET A 135 8.70 10.65 -10.88
C MET A 135 9.40 11.77 -10.10
N MET A 136 10.71 11.68 -9.87
CA MET A 136 11.45 12.72 -9.14
C MET A 136 11.56 14.03 -9.93
N ASP A 137 11.68 13.95 -11.25
CA ASP A 137 11.84 15.11 -12.13
C ASP A 137 10.50 15.79 -12.51
N ASN A 138 9.37 15.16 -12.20
CA ASN A 138 8.05 15.66 -12.55
C ASN A 138 7.30 16.25 -11.34
N PRO A 139 6.96 17.56 -11.34
CA PRO A 139 6.23 18.18 -10.24
C PRO A 139 4.73 17.80 -10.18
N CYS A 140 4.19 17.10 -11.19
CA CYS A 140 2.80 16.64 -11.20
C CYS A 140 2.64 15.40 -12.08
N PHE A 141 2.40 14.25 -11.47
CA PHE A 141 2.14 13.01 -12.19
C PHE A 141 1.04 12.19 -11.52
N ILE A 142 0.44 11.30 -12.30
CA ILE A 142 -0.34 10.17 -11.80
C ILE A 142 0.30 8.92 -12.41
N SER A 143 0.87 8.06 -11.57
CA SER A 143 1.57 6.85 -12.00
C SER A 143 1.17 5.66 -11.15
N ARG A 144 1.33 4.45 -11.67
CA ARG A 144 1.31 3.24 -10.86
C ARG A 144 2.56 3.19 -9.97
N GLN A 145 2.47 2.48 -8.85
CA GLN A 145 3.63 2.15 -8.01
C GLN A 145 4.66 1.36 -8.83
N THR A 146 5.95 1.66 -8.63
CA THR A 146 7.05 0.81 -9.11
C THR A 146 7.12 -0.46 -8.27
N ASN A 147 7.89 -1.46 -8.71
CA ASN A 147 8.08 -2.68 -7.93
C ASN A 147 8.84 -2.45 -6.61
N ASP A 148 9.53 -1.33 -6.52
CA ASP A 148 10.43 -0.99 -5.42
C ASP A 148 9.72 -0.19 -4.31
N ILE A 149 8.57 0.41 -4.61
CA ILE A 149 7.71 1.09 -3.63
C ILE A 149 6.83 0.06 -2.92
N ALA A 150 6.86 0.06 -1.58
CA ALA A 150 6.06 -0.80 -0.72
C ALA A 150 5.98 -2.28 -1.17
N PRO A 151 7.12 -2.98 -1.40
CA PRO A 151 7.12 -4.34 -1.96
C PRO A 151 6.38 -5.36 -1.09
N ALA A 152 6.36 -5.14 0.23
CA ALA A 152 5.62 -5.96 1.17
C ALA A 152 4.09 -5.85 0.97
N ASP A 153 3.57 -4.65 0.69
CA ASP A 153 2.14 -4.44 0.46
C ASP A 153 1.66 -5.25 -0.74
N ARG A 154 2.37 -5.17 -1.85
CA ARG A 154 2.03 -5.92 -3.07
C ARG A 154 1.86 -7.41 -2.81
N ILE A 155 2.77 -8.01 -2.03
CA ILE A 155 2.70 -9.44 -1.69
C ILE A 155 1.54 -9.71 -0.73
N LEU A 156 1.43 -8.95 0.37
CA LEU A 156 0.37 -9.12 1.36
C LEU A 156 -1.02 -8.93 0.74
N TYR A 157 -1.22 -7.88 -0.04
CA TYR A 157 -2.46 -7.60 -0.76
C TYR A 157 -2.84 -8.75 -1.70
N SER A 158 -1.88 -9.29 -2.49
CA SER A 158 -2.14 -10.43 -3.39
C SER A 158 -2.64 -11.68 -2.65
N ILE A 159 -2.24 -11.85 -1.39
CA ILE A 159 -2.70 -12.96 -0.55
C ILE A 159 -4.06 -12.60 0.05
N ARG A 160 -4.25 -11.35 0.50
CA ARG A 160 -5.53 -10.88 1.08
C ARG A 160 -6.70 -11.04 0.12
N ASP A 161 -6.48 -10.73 -1.15
CA ASP A 161 -7.50 -10.79 -2.22
C ASP A 161 -8.07 -12.20 -2.43
N ILE A 162 -7.24 -13.24 -2.28
CA ILE A 162 -7.63 -14.64 -2.49
C ILE A 162 -7.95 -15.40 -1.20
N THR A 163 -7.71 -14.79 -0.03
CA THR A 163 -7.95 -15.42 1.30
C THR A 163 -9.09 -14.77 2.08
N ALA A 164 -9.84 -13.86 1.46
CA ALA A 164 -10.94 -13.11 2.09
C ALA A 164 -10.52 -12.32 3.35
N THR A 165 -9.30 -11.79 3.35
CA THR A 165 -8.74 -10.97 4.46
C THR A 165 -8.54 -9.49 4.07
N VAL A 166 -9.16 -9.06 2.96
CA VAL A 166 -9.20 -7.64 2.55
C VAL A 166 -9.89 -6.74 3.60
N PRO A 167 -11.07 -7.09 4.18
CA PRO A 167 -11.87 -6.15 4.98
C PRO A 167 -11.29 -5.71 6.34
N GLN A 168 -10.14 -6.24 6.76
CA GLN A 168 -9.54 -5.88 8.06
C GLN A 168 -8.99 -4.44 8.05
N ILE A 169 -9.51 -3.58 8.93
CA ILE A 169 -9.25 -2.13 8.94
C ILE A 169 -7.78 -1.75 9.13
N GLY A 170 -7.07 -2.43 10.05
CA GLY A 170 -5.64 -2.17 10.30
C GLY A 170 -4.76 -2.53 9.10
N LEU A 171 -5.05 -3.64 8.41
CA LEU A 171 -4.39 -4.07 7.19
C LEU A 171 -4.71 -3.14 6.02
N ILE A 172 -5.96 -2.67 5.90
CA ILE A 172 -6.34 -1.65 4.91
C ILE A 172 -5.56 -0.36 5.16
N THR A 173 -5.48 0.08 6.42
CA THR A 173 -4.80 1.31 6.80
C THR A 173 -3.31 1.21 6.52
N ALA A 174 -2.65 0.12 6.92
CA ALA A 174 -1.25 -0.10 6.63
C ALA A 174 -0.96 -0.14 5.13
N SER A 175 -1.80 -0.84 4.36
CA SER A 175 -1.70 -0.95 2.90
C SER A 175 -1.84 0.39 2.16
N ILE A 176 -2.76 1.25 2.59
CA ILE A 176 -2.99 2.56 1.95
C ILE A 176 -1.90 3.58 2.29
N ILE A 177 -1.36 3.53 3.51
CA ILE A 177 -0.47 4.57 4.05
C ILE A 177 1.02 4.27 3.82
N SER A 178 1.41 3.00 3.71
CA SER A 178 2.80 2.57 3.46
C SER A 178 3.30 2.95 2.08
#